data_AF-A0A819R686-F1
#
_entry.id   AF-A0A819R686-F1
#
_cell.length_a   1.000
_cell.length_b   1.000
_cell.length_c   1.000
_cell.angle_alpha   90.00
_cell.angle_beta   90.00
_cell.angle_gamma   90.00
#
_symmetry.space_group_name_H-M   'P 1'
#
loop_
_entity.id
_entity.type
_entity.pdbx_description
1 polymer ?
#
loop_
_entity_poly.entity_id
_entity_poly.type
_entity_poly.pdbx_seq_one_letter_code
_entity_poly.pdbx_strand_id
1 'polypeptide(L)'
;MLLYLLFGITVTIAAHQCPPCRTWIEHQLRNAHIPGLAAIVVNSTPGNVTYYTNVGAVWGALAIERISGLTFENYVRQGILDPSGISTSDASYRLSSFTMRKIDLVDQYVYNASLLSIYHQIIPQLNVVQATNSTDWLYIPHYSISVYPAAMLRMSTRSLSIYLRLFLNNFSPDLLQNVSSMNEMLHVSRQEGSLDEPGVQYGLI
;
A
#
# COMPACT_ATOMS: atom_id res chain seq x y z
N MET A 1 12.20 36.08 18.65
CA MET A 1 13.32 35.13 18.86
C MET A 1 12.70 33.83 19.37
N LEU A 2 12.40 32.90 18.46
CA LEU A 2 11.65 31.68 18.75
C LEU A 2 12.62 30.49 18.77
N LEU A 3 12.73 29.84 19.93
CA LEU A 3 13.60 28.69 20.18
C LEU A 3 12.89 27.42 19.66
N TYR A 4 13.39 26.83 18.58
CA TYR A 4 12.93 25.52 18.10
C TYR A 4 13.73 24.42 18.79
N LEU A 5 13.08 23.69 19.70
CA LEU A 5 13.58 22.44 20.26
C LEU A 5 13.40 21.33 19.21
N LEU A 6 14.48 21.04 18.47
CA LEU A 6 14.58 19.85 17.63
C LEU A 6 14.76 18.62 18.54
N PHE A 7 13.69 17.85 18.73
CA PHE A 7 13.83 16.47 19.19
C PHE A 7 14.32 15.62 18.02
N GLY A 8 15.63 15.60 17.82
CA GLY A 8 16.28 14.58 17.00
C GLY A 8 16.27 13.27 17.77
N ILE A 9 15.40 12.34 17.40
CA ILE A 9 15.60 10.94 17.77
C ILE A 9 16.69 10.42 16.82
N THR A 10 17.94 10.51 17.26
CA THR A 10 19.01 9.70 16.68
C THR A 10 18.71 8.25 17.03
N VAL A 11 18.13 7.49 16.10
CA VAL A 11 18.20 6.04 16.17
C VAL A 11 19.61 5.67 15.72
N THR A 12 20.55 5.70 16.67
CA THR A 12 21.79 4.95 16.52
C THR A 12 21.38 3.49 16.38
N ILE A 13 21.46 2.95 15.17
CA ILE A 13 21.40 1.51 14.96
C ILE A 13 22.70 0.98 15.56
N ALA A 14 22.68 0.79 16.89
CA ALA A 14 23.71 0.05 17.56
C ALA A 14 23.78 -1.29 16.85
N ALA A 15 24.99 -1.70 16.45
CA ALA A 15 25.30 -3.08 16.14
C ALA A 15 25.01 -3.90 17.41
N HIS A 16 23.74 -4.20 17.64
CA HIS A 16 23.26 -4.96 18.78
C HIS A 16 22.51 -6.15 18.23
N GLN A 17 22.98 -7.29 18.71
CA GLN A 17 22.45 -8.62 18.55
C GLN A 17 20.93 -8.59 18.44
N CYS A 18 20.39 -9.34 17.47
CA CYS A 18 18.96 -9.59 17.35
C CYS A 18 18.36 -9.80 18.75
N PRO A 19 17.21 -9.19 19.07
CA PRO A 19 16.61 -9.32 20.39
C PRO A 19 16.53 -10.79 20.81
N PRO A 20 16.98 -11.16 22.02
CA PRO A 20 17.28 -12.55 22.36
C PRO A 20 16.03 -13.44 22.46
N CYS A 21 14.82 -12.87 22.57
CA CYS A 21 13.59 -13.64 22.69
C CYS A 21 12.32 -12.81 22.40
N ARG A 22 11.27 -13.51 21.93
CA ARG A 22 9.92 -12.97 21.65
C ARG A 22 9.37 -12.13 22.80
N THR A 23 9.56 -12.55 24.04
CA THR A 23 9.05 -11.87 25.23
C THR A 23 9.62 -10.47 25.41
N TRP A 24 10.89 -10.25 25.03
CA TRP A 24 11.50 -8.92 25.06
C TRP A 24 10.87 -7.98 24.02
N ILE A 25 10.68 -8.45 22.78
CA ILE A 25 10.02 -7.68 21.72
C ILE A 25 8.59 -7.32 22.12
N GLU A 26 7.82 -8.30 22.61
CA GLU A 26 6.45 -8.05 23.05
C GLU A 26 6.38 -7.06 24.23
N HIS A 27 7.37 -7.08 25.15
CA HIS A 27 7.45 -6.11 26.24
C HIS A 27 7.73 -4.70 25.72
N GLN A 28 8.65 -4.52 24.77
CA GLN A 28 8.93 -3.23 24.15
C GLN A 28 7.71 -2.69 23.39
N LEU A 29 7.03 -3.55 22.62
CA LEU A 29 5.82 -3.17 21.88
C LEU A 29 4.66 -2.78 22.81
N ARG A 30 4.48 -3.49 23.93
CA ARG A 30 3.49 -3.13 24.96
C ARG A 30 3.79 -1.76 25.59
N ASN A 31 5.06 -1.44 25.83
CA ASN A 31 5.46 -0.17 26.43
C ASN A 31 5.35 1.00 25.43
N ALA A 32 5.56 0.76 24.14
CA ALA A 32 5.55 1.80 23.11
C ALA A 32 4.18 2.48 22.92
N HIS A 33 3.07 1.90 23.43
CA HIS A 33 1.72 2.48 23.38
C HIS A 33 1.38 3.15 22.03
N ILE A 34 1.57 2.41 20.93
CA ILE A 34 1.19 2.85 19.59
C ILE A 34 -0.14 2.16 19.24
N PRO A 35 -1.30 2.85 19.35
CA PRO A 35 -2.59 2.23 19.04
C PRO A 35 -2.60 1.77 17.58
N GLY A 36 -2.94 0.50 17.35
CA GLY A 36 -3.06 -0.08 16.01
C GLY A 36 -1.74 -0.53 15.36
N LEU A 37 -0.63 -0.57 16.09
CA LEU A 37 0.63 -1.12 15.56
C LEU A 37 0.53 -2.63 15.35
N ALA A 38 0.65 -3.07 14.09
CA ALA A 38 0.97 -4.45 13.73
C ALA A 38 2.47 -4.56 13.43
N ALA A 39 3.19 -5.38 14.20
CA ALA A 39 4.60 -5.65 13.99
C ALA A 39 4.78 -7.09 13.47
N ILE A 40 5.40 -7.23 12.30
CA ILE A 40 5.81 -8.53 11.76
C ILE A 40 7.28 -8.72 12.11
N VAL A 41 7.58 -9.74 12.92
CA VAL A 41 8.96 -10.15 13.20
C VAL A 41 9.34 -11.22 12.21
N VAL A 42 10.24 -10.89 11.27
CA VAL A 42 10.78 -11.86 10.32
C VAL A 42 12.11 -12.37 10.87
N ASN A 43 12.24 -13.70 10.99
CA ASN A 43 13.49 -14.35 11.39
C ASN A 43 14.48 -14.44 10.21
N SER A 44 14.77 -13.30 9.58
CA SER A 44 15.74 -13.18 8.51
C SER A 44 16.39 -11.81 8.55
N THR A 45 17.66 -11.73 8.17
CA THR A 45 18.33 -10.44 7.96
C THR A 45 17.63 -9.68 6.83
N PRO A 46 17.37 -8.36 6.97
CA PRO A 46 16.88 -7.54 5.88
C PRO A 46 17.72 -7.73 4.60
N GLY A 47 17.05 -7.94 3.46
CA GLY A 47 17.70 -8.17 2.18
C GLY A 47 17.97 -9.64 1.82
N ASN A 48 17.90 -10.59 2.77
CA ASN A 48 18.17 -12.01 2.48
C ASN A 48 16.97 -12.77 1.89
N VAL A 49 15.74 -12.29 2.11
CA VAL A 49 14.52 -12.95 1.64
C VAL A 49 13.55 -11.90 1.12
N THR A 50 12.83 -12.23 0.06
CA THR A 50 11.80 -11.37 -0.54
C THR A 50 10.41 -11.87 -0.14
N TYR A 51 9.59 -10.98 0.44
CA TYR A 51 8.18 -11.24 0.74
C TYR A 51 7.32 -10.07 0.25
N TYR A 52 6.14 -10.37 -0.27
CA TYR A 52 5.12 -9.36 -0.51
C TYR A 52 4.58 -8.82 0.82
N THR A 53 4.45 -7.50 0.95
CA THR A 53 3.90 -6.88 2.16
C THR A 53 3.21 -5.54 1.88
N ASN A 54 1.94 -5.43 2.28
CA ASN A 54 1.22 -4.16 2.30
C ASN A 54 1.77 -3.22 3.39
N VAL A 55 2.21 -3.78 4.52
CA VAL A 55 2.77 -3.00 5.64
C VAL A 55 4.04 -2.28 5.22
N GLY A 56 4.89 -2.91 4.40
CA GLY A 56 6.08 -2.26 3.84
C GLY A 56 5.76 -0.99 3.03
N ALA A 57 4.71 -1.04 2.21
CA ALA A 57 4.26 0.14 1.45
C ALA A 57 3.72 1.25 2.36
N VAL A 58 3.03 0.91 3.46
CA VAL A 58 2.59 1.88 4.48
C VAL A 58 3.79 2.58 5.13
N TRP A 59 4.83 1.83 5.48
CA TRP A 59 6.07 2.42 6.03
C TRP A 59 6.78 3.34 5.02
N GLY A 60 6.83 2.94 3.75
CA GLY A 60 7.36 3.79 2.68
C GLY A 60 6.60 5.11 2.55
N ALA A 61 5.27 5.06 2.61
CA ALA A 61 4.45 6.26 2.61
C ALA A 61 4.68 7.14 3.84
N LEU A 62 4.76 6.56 5.03
CA LEU A 62 5.07 7.31 6.25
C LEU A 62 6.43 8.01 6.14
N ALA A 63 7.45 7.35 5.59
CA ALA A 63 8.76 7.97 5.36
C ALA A 63 8.64 9.20 4.42
N ILE A 64 7.88 9.09 3.33
CA ILE A 64 7.59 10.20 2.42
C ILE A 64 6.90 11.35 3.15
N GLU A 65 5.90 11.07 4.01
CA GLU A 65 5.20 12.10 4.77
C GLU A 65 6.14 12.84 5.73
N ARG A 66 7.04 12.10 6.39
CA ARG A 66 8.01 12.69 7.32
C ARG A 66 9.06 13.54 6.62
N ILE A 67 9.50 13.14 5.42
CA ILE A 67 10.53 13.85 4.67
C ILE A 67 9.94 15.09 3.97
N SER A 68 8.76 14.94 3.35
CA SER A 68 8.16 16.01 2.54
C SER A 68 7.32 17.01 3.33
N GLY A 69 6.84 16.63 4.53
CA GLY A 69 5.86 17.41 5.29
C GLY A 69 4.45 17.41 4.68
N LEU A 70 4.22 16.66 3.59
CA LEU A 70 2.92 16.48 2.95
C LEU A 70 2.32 15.14 3.39
N THR A 71 0.99 15.06 3.50
CA THR A 71 0.33 13.74 3.54
C THR A 71 0.65 12.96 2.26
N PHE A 72 0.75 11.63 2.32
CA PHE A 72 1.13 10.81 1.18
C PHE A 72 0.19 11.00 -0.02
N GLU A 73 -1.11 11.17 0.25
CA GLU A 73 -2.11 11.50 -0.78
C GLU A 73 -1.77 12.82 -1.50
N ASN A 74 -1.42 13.87 -0.76
CA ASN A 74 -1.02 15.15 -1.35
C ASN A 74 0.32 15.06 -2.06
N TYR A 75 1.26 14.26 -1.57
CA TYR A 75 2.51 14.00 -2.26
C TYR A 75 2.28 13.33 -3.61
N VAL A 76 1.48 12.26 -3.66
CA VAL A 76 1.11 11.57 -4.92
C VAL A 76 0.36 12.53 -5.85
N ARG A 77 -0.60 13.30 -5.32
CA ARG A 77 -1.34 14.27 -6.13
C ARG A 77 -0.41 15.32 -6.75
N GLN A 78 0.36 16.03 -5.93
CA GLN A 78 1.16 17.17 -6.39
C GLN A 78 2.41 16.75 -7.17
N GLY A 79 3.02 15.64 -6.79
CA GLY A 79 4.29 15.18 -7.36
C GLY A 79 4.14 14.21 -8.53
N ILE A 80 2.97 13.58 -8.72
CA ILE A 80 2.78 12.54 -9.74
C ILE A 80 1.56 12.82 -10.59
N LEU A 81 0.37 12.96 -10.00
CA LEU A 81 -0.89 13.03 -10.75
C LEU A 81 -1.06 14.37 -11.46
N ASP A 82 -0.97 15.49 -10.74
CA ASP A 82 -1.17 16.84 -11.28
C ASP A 82 -0.20 17.13 -12.43
N PRO A 83 1.11 16.85 -12.31
CA PRO A 83 2.05 17.10 -13.41
C PRO A 83 1.87 16.16 -14.61
N SER A 84 1.24 15.01 -14.41
CA SER A 84 0.85 14.09 -15.49
C SER A 84 -0.46 14.48 -16.16
N GLY A 85 -1.08 15.60 -15.75
CA GLY A 85 -2.38 16.03 -16.23
C GLY A 85 -3.53 15.11 -15.80
N ILE A 86 -3.37 14.36 -14.71
CA ILE A 86 -4.40 13.47 -14.16
C ILE A 86 -5.14 14.22 -13.05
N SER A 87 -6.44 14.50 -13.25
CA SER A 87 -7.25 15.20 -12.25
C SER A 87 -7.65 14.30 -11.07
N THR A 88 -7.95 14.90 -9.91
CA THR A 88 -8.45 14.17 -8.74
C THR A 88 -9.83 13.54 -8.93
N SER A 89 -10.62 14.04 -9.89
CA SER A 89 -11.88 13.38 -10.29
C SER A 89 -11.68 12.16 -11.17
N ASP A 90 -10.46 11.93 -11.67
CA ASP A 90 -10.11 10.77 -12.48
C ASP A 90 -9.15 9.80 -11.78
N ALA A 91 -8.45 10.26 -10.73
CA ALA A 91 -7.65 9.41 -9.86
C ALA A 91 -7.59 9.93 -8.41
N SER A 92 -8.03 9.13 -7.44
CA SER A 92 -7.99 9.50 -6.02
C SER A 92 -8.14 8.29 -5.10
N TYR A 93 -7.59 8.43 -3.89
CA TYR A 93 -7.87 7.53 -2.77
C TYR A 93 -9.25 7.78 -2.16
N ARG A 94 -9.77 9.01 -2.27
CA ARG A 94 -11.05 9.43 -1.67
C ARG A 94 -12.20 9.31 -2.65
N LEU A 95 -13.31 8.80 -2.17
CA LEU A 95 -14.54 8.67 -2.95
C LEU A 95 -15.25 9.98 -3.18
N SER A 96 -15.12 10.88 -2.21
CA SER A 96 -15.63 12.24 -2.31
C SER A 96 -14.98 13.02 -3.47
N SER A 97 -13.86 12.56 -4.02
CA SER A 97 -13.25 13.14 -5.21
C SER A 97 -14.00 12.79 -6.50
N PHE A 98 -14.83 11.74 -6.52
CA PHE A 98 -15.55 11.28 -7.70
C PHE A 98 -17.02 11.74 -7.73
N THR A 99 -17.37 12.88 -7.12
CA THR A 99 -18.77 13.34 -6.98
C THR A 99 -19.54 13.40 -8.29
N MET A 100 -18.92 13.91 -9.36
CA MET A 100 -19.54 14.01 -10.69
C MET A 100 -19.48 12.70 -11.49
N ARG A 101 -18.71 11.71 -11.02
CA ARG A 101 -18.43 10.44 -11.71
C ARG A 101 -18.78 9.22 -10.86
N LYS A 102 -19.65 9.37 -9.86
CA LYS A 102 -20.04 8.26 -8.98
C LYS A 102 -20.63 7.08 -9.77
N ILE A 103 -21.38 7.39 -10.82
CA ILE A 103 -21.97 6.39 -11.72
C ILE A 103 -20.93 5.61 -12.54
N ASP A 104 -19.73 6.15 -12.70
CA ASP A 104 -18.62 5.49 -13.42
C ASP A 104 -17.82 4.54 -12.51
N LEU A 105 -18.09 4.52 -11.20
CA LEU A 105 -17.41 3.63 -10.27
C LEU A 105 -17.93 2.21 -10.48
N VAL A 106 -17.04 1.29 -10.83
CA VAL A 106 -17.39 -0.10 -11.16
C VAL A 106 -17.49 -0.93 -9.91
N ASP A 107 -18.67 -1.48 -9.62
CA ASP A 107 -18.95 -2.37 -8.49
C ASP A 107 -17.98 -3.56 -8.37
N GLN A 108 -17.78 -4.04 -7.13
CA GLN A 108 -16.89 -5.16 -6.84
C GLN A 108 -17.68 -6.44 -6.71
N TYR A 109 -17.20 -7.48 -7.38
CA TYR A 109 -17.80 -8.81 -7.32
C TYR A 109 -16.74 -9.88 -7.08
N VAL A 110 -17.11 -10.91 -6.33
CA VAL A 110 -16.30 -12.13 -6.16
C VAL A 110 -17.07 -13.32 -6.71
N TYR A 111 -16.41 -14.08 -7.57
CA TYR A 111 -16.92 -15.35 -8.06
C TYR A 111 -16.78 -16.39 -6.96
N ASN A 112 -17.85 -17.14 -6.70
CA ASN A 112 -18.08 -18.13 -5.65
C ASN A 112 -18.99 -17.64 -4.51
N ALA A 113 -20.30 -17.80 -4.72
CA ALA A 113 -21.32 -17.48 -3.72
C ALA A 113 -21.25 -18.32 -2.45
N SER A 114 -20.56 -19.47 -2.47
CA SER A 114 -20.37 -20.31 -1.27
C SER A 114 -19.52 -19.61 -0.19
N LEU A 115 -18.78 -18.55 -0.56
CA LEU A 115 -17.98 -17.75 0.37
C LEU A 115 -18.81 -16.77 1.22
N LEU A 116 -20.11 -16.63 0.97
CA LEU A 116 -20.95 -15.63 1.62
C LEU A 116 -20.94 -15.75 3.15
N SER A 117 -21.09 -16.97 3.66
CA SER A 117 -21.07 -17.24 5.11
C SER A 117 -19.71 -16.92 5.74
N ILE A 118 -18.62 -17.21 5.00
CA ILE A 118 -17.26 -16.85 5.44
C ILE A 118 -17.16 -15.33 5.55
N TYR A 119 -17.53 -14.58 4.51
CA TYR A 119 -17.48 -13.12 4.55
C TYR A 119 -18.28 -12.52 5.71
N HIS A 120 -19.50 -13.02 5.97
CA HIS A 120 -20.30 -12.57 7.12
C HIS A 120 -19.64 -12.92 8.47
N GLN A 121 -18.84 -13.98 8.55
CA GLN A 121 -18.11 -14.34 9.76
C GLN A 121 -16.85 -13.48 9.95
N ILE A 122 -16.06 -13.28 8.90
CA ILE A 122 -14.75 -12.61 9.01
C ILE A 122 -14.84 -11.09 8.95
N ILE A 123 -15.81 -10.54 8.22
CA ILE A 123 -15.99 -9.10 8.05
C ILE A 123 -17.49 -8.76 8.12
N PRO A 124 -18.15 -8.98 9.28
CA PRO A 124 -19.60 -8.80 9.44
C PRO A 124 -20.10 -7.38 9.13
N GLN A 125 -19.20 -6.39 9.16
CA GLN A 125 -19.51 -5.00 8.80
C GLN A 125 -19.66 -4.77 7.29
N LEU A 126 -19.21 -5.70 6.44
CA LEU A 126 -19.54 -5.67 5.02
C LEU A 126 -20.94 -6.23 4.80
N ASN A 127 -21.77 -5.46 4.10
CA ASN A 127 -23.03 -5.96 3.55
C ASN A 127 -22.79 -6.77 2.25
N VAL A 128 -21.97 -7.84 2.31
CA VAL A 128 -21.80 -8.76 1.17
C VAL A 128 -23.14 -9.44 0.92
N VAL A 129 -23.61 -9.39 -0.31
CA VAL A 129 -24.87 -10.04 -0.73
C VAL A 129 -24.65 -10.80 -2.03
N GLN A 130 -25.51 -11.78 -2.30
CA GLN A 130 -25.53 -12.42 -3.62
C GLN A 130 -25.93 -11.40 -4.69
N ALA A 131 -25.27 -11.45 -5.86
CA ALA A 131 -25.57 -10.54 -6.96
C ALA A 131 -26.99 -10.79 -7.48
N THR A 132 -27.74 -9.72 -7.76
CA THR A 132 -29.16 -9.80 -8.16
C THR A 132 -29.41 -10.61 -9.43
N ASN A 133 -28.42 -10.67 -10.33
CA ASN A 133 -28.52 -11.35 -11.62
C ASN A 133 -27.61 -12.60 -11.72
N SER A 134 -27.12 -13.13 -10.59
CA SER A 134 -26.29 -14.33 -10.61
C SER A 134 -26.35 -15.14 -9.33
N THR A 135 -26.35 -16.46 -9.46
CA THR A 135 -26.22 -17.39 -8.34
C THR A 135 -24.78 -17.56 -7.87
N ASP A 136 -23.80 -17.26 -8.71
CA ASP A 136 -22.40 -17.61 -8.48
C ASP A 136 -21.57 -16.43 -7.98
N TRP A 137 -22.05 -15.21 -8.18
CA TRP A 137 -21.34 -14.00 -7.82
C TRP A 137 -21.86 -13.38 -6.54
N LEU A 138 -20.94 -12.91 -5.70
CA LEU A 138 -21.23 -12.06 -4.56
C LEU A 138 -20.93 -10.61 -4.94
N TYR A 139 -21.88 -9.72 -4.67
CA TYR A 139 -21.63 -8.29 -4.65
C TYR A 139 -20.95 -7.92 -3.34
N ILE A 140 -19.80 -7.27 -3.45
CA ILE A 140 -19.05 -6.74 -2.33
C ILE A 140 -19.25 -5.23 -2.34
N PRO A 141 -19.91 -4.66 -1.31
CA PRO A 141 -19.98 -3.22 -1.18
C PRO A 141 -18.58 -2.65 -1.24
N HIS A 142 -18.40 -1.75 -2.19
CA HIS A 142 -17.15 -1.02 -2.33
C HIS A 142 -16.70 -0.45 -0.99
N TYR A 143 -15.39 -0.20 -0.87
CA TYR A 143 -14.83 0.73 0.13
C TYR A 143 -14.74 0.19 1.55
N SER A 144 -14.87 -1.11 1.72
CA SER A 144 -15.04 -1.73 3.02
C SER A 144 -13.73 -2.22 3.67
N ILE A 145 -12.61 -2.15 2.96
CA ILE A 145 -11.27 -2.51 3.47
C ILE A 145 -10.27 -1.41 3.13
N SER A 146 -10.06 -0.43 4.01
CA SER A 146 -9.06 0.62 3.77
C SER A 146 -7.63 0.07 3.92
N VAL A 147 -6.99 -0.28 2.80
CA VAL A 147 -5.55 -0.64 2.76
C VAL A 147 -4.70 0.57 2.33
N TYR A 148 -5.12 1.78 2.71
CA TYR A 148 -4.38 3.00 2.38
C TYR A 148 -3.01 3.02 3.09
N PRO A 149 -1.92 3.41 2.40
CA PRO A 149 -1.82 3.76 0.98
C PRO A 149 -1.38 2.60 0.07
N ALA A 150 -1.18 1.41 0.62
CA ALA A 150 -0.71 0.23 -0.11
C ALA A 150 -1.67 -0.25 -1.22
N ALA A 151 -2.95 0.11 -1.15
CA ALA A 151 -3.92 -0.10 -2.21
C ALA A 151 -4.92 1.05 -2.33
N MET A 152 -5.93 0.85 -3.19
CA MET A 152 -7.11 1.70 -3.32
C MET A 152 -6.88 3.10 -3.94
N LEU A 153 -5.75 3.34 -4.61
CA LEU A 153 -5.71 4.42 -5.58
C LEU A 153 -6.64 4.05 -6.74
N ARG A 154 -7.80 4.69 -6.80
CA ARG A 154 -8.78 4.47 -7.86
C ARG A 154 -8.42 5.38 -9.01
N MET A 155 -8.49 4.85 -10.22
CA MET A 155 -8.18 5.62 -11.42
C MET A 155 -8.98 5.10 -12.61
N SER A 156 -9.36 6.00 -13.50
CA SER A 156 -9.92 5.63 -14.79
C SER A 156 -8.87 4.89 -15.65
N THR A 157 -9.30 4.03 -16.57
CA THR A 157 -8.39 3.36 -17.52
C THR A 157 -7.54 4.35 -18.31
N ARG A 158 -8.11 5.52 -18.67
CA ARG A 158 -7.38 6.60 -19.32
C ARG A 158 -6.24 7.12 -18.43
N SER A 159 -6.52 7.44 -17.18
CA SER A 159 -5.53 7.93 -16.22
C SER A 159 -4.44 6.90 -15.95
N LEU A 160 -4.82 5.62 -15.79
CA LEU A 160 -3.87 4.52 -15.67
C LEU A 160 -2.96 4.44 -16.90
N SER A 161 -3.51 4.58 -18.10
CA SER A 161 -2.69 4.56 -19.33
C SER A 161 -1.70 5.73 -19.41
N ILE A 162 -2.07 6.91 -18.93
CA ILE A 162 -1.18 8.08 -18.84
C ILE A 162 -0.07 7.81 -17.82
N TYR A 163 -0.43 7.32 -16.64
CA TYR A 163 0.52 6.95 -15.59
C TYR A 163 1.53 5.89 -16.07
N LEU A 164 1.07 4.83 -16.73
CA LEU A 164 1.96 3.78 -17.27
C LEU A 164 2.90 4.32 -18.35
N ARG A 165 2.45 5.28 -19.19
CA ARG A 165 3.30 5.91 -20.20
C ARG A 165 4.48 6.68 -19.62
N LEU A 166 4.40 7.14 -18.37
CA LEU A 166 5.53 7.78 -17.68
C LEU A 166 6.73 6.83 -17.58
N PHE A 167 6.48 5.54 -17.39
CA PHE A 167 7.53 4.53 -17.21
C PHE A 167 7.97 3.88 -18.52
N LEU A 168 7.11 3.89 -19.55
CA LEU A 168 7.34 3.10 -20.76
C LEU A 168 8.11 3.84 -21.86
N ASN A 169 8.06 5.18 -21.96
CA ASN A 169 8.49 5.85 -23.19
C ASN A 169 9.34 7.14 -23.04
N ASN A 170 10.10 7.38 -21.97
CA ASN A 170 10.85 8.66 -21.81
C ASN A 170 9.95 9.92 -21.97
N PHE A 171 8.63 9.80 -21.86
CA PHE A 171 7.67 10.78 -22.41
C PHE A 171 7.36 11.96 -21.48
N SER A 172 8.16 12.15 -20.43
CA SER A 172 8.21 13.43 -19.73
C SER A 172 9.57 13.55 -19.04
N PRO A 173 10.56 14.24 -19.67
CA PRO A 173 11.87 14.44 -19.05
C PRO A 173 11.80 15.22 -17.74
N ASP A 174 10.64 15.80 -17.39
CA ASP A 174 10.50 16.69 -16.25
C ASP A 174 9.85 16.10 -14.99
N LEU A 175 9.18 14.94 -15.06
CA LEU A 175 8.50 14.37 -13.88
C LEU A 175 9.25 13.20 -13.25
N LEU A 176 9.78 12.30 -14.08
CA LEU A 176 10.66 11.21 -13.68
C LEU A 176 12.06 11.52 -14.23
N GLN A 177 12.62 12.67 -13.81
CA GLN A 177 13.77 13.32 -14.47
C GLN A 177 15.07 12.51 -14.49
N ASN A 178 15.12 11.36 -13.83
CA ASN A 178 16.34 10.57 -13.77
C ASN A 178 16.11 9.20 -14.36
N VAL A 179 16.62 9.01 -15.59
CA VAL A 179 16.72 7.71 -16.25
C VAL A 179 17.40 6.69 -15.34
N SER A 180 18.35 7.10 -14.48
CA SER A 180 18.93 6.22 -13.46
C SER A 180 17.92 5.75 -12.42
N SER A 181 17.01 6.61 -11.95
CA SER A 181 15.98 6.23 -10.99
C SER A 181 14.94 5.32 -11.63
N MET A 182 14.56 5.56 -12.90
CA MET A 182 13.67 4.66 -13.63
C MET A 182 14.33 3.30 -13.87
N ASN A 183 15.60 3.28 -14.29
CA ASN A 183 16.35 2.05 -14.46
C ASN A 183 16.47 1.28 -13.15
N GLU A 184 16.66 1.95 -12.02
CA GLU A 184 16.68 1.32 -10.69
C GLU A 184 15.31 0.72 -10.33
N MET A 185 14.21 1.44 -10.57
CA MET A 185 12.86 0.92 -10.32
C MET A 185 12.52 -0.29 -11.20
N LEU A 186 13.02 -0.32 -12.42
CA LEU A 186 12.84 -1.43 -13.37
C LEU A 186 13.88 -2.54 -13.17
N HIS A 187 14.94 -2.29 -12.40
CA HIS A 187 15.97 -3.26 -12.11
C HIS A 187 15.40 -4.30 -11.15
N VAL A 188 15.24 -5.52 -11.65
CA VAL A 188 14.80 -6.63 -10.79
C VAL A 188 16.00 -7.11 -9.97
N SER A 189 16.09 -6.67 -8.71
CA SER A 189 17.06 -7.21 -7.76
C SER A 189 16.61 -8.59 -7.28
N ARG A 190 16.85 -9.65 -8.07
CA ARG A 190 16.57 -11.03 -7.64
C ARG A 190 17.67 -11.51 -6.68
N GLN A 191 17.34 -11.56 -5.40
CA GLN A 191 17.81 -12.63 -4.51
C GLN A 191 16.63 -13.58 -4.23
N GLU A 192 15.94 -14.02 -5.29
CA GLU A 192 14.98 -15.11 -5.19
C GLU A 192 15.78 -16.39 -4.90
N GLY A 193 15.68 -16.91 -3.67
CA GLY A 193 16.11 -18.27 -3.37
C GLY A 193 15.47 -19.23 -4.38
N SER A 194 16.20 -20.27 -4.78
CA SER A 194 15.74 -21.23 -5.79
C SER A 194 14.33 -21.73 -5.47
N LEU A 195 13.51 -21.86 -6.52
CA LEU A 195 12.12 -22.35 -6.49
C LEU A 195 11.97 -23.80 -5.98
N ASP A 196 13.00 -24.37 -5.36
CA ASP A 196 13.05 -25.75 -4.88
C ASP A 196 12.70 -25.90 -3.39
N GLU A 197 12.32 -24.83 -2.68
CA GLU A 197 11.78 -24.96 -1.31
C GLU A 197 10.24 -25.15 -1.32
N PRO A 198 9.75 -26.34 -0.93
CA PRO A 198 8.32 -26.59 -0.83
C PRO A 198 7.76 -25.92 0.42
N GLY A 199 7.32 -24.66 0.31
CA GLY A 199 6.76 -23.98 1.49
C GLY A 199 6.24 -22.57 1.34
N VAL A 200 6.48 -21.87 0.22
CA VAL A 200 5.97 -20.49 0.07
C VAL A 200 4.48 -20.52 -0.32
N GLN A 201 3.63 -20.73 0.68
CA GLN A 201 2.21 -20.41 0.56
C GLN A 201 2.08 -18.88 0.51
N TYR A 202 1.67 -18.35 -0.64
CA TYR A 202 1.13 -17.00 -0.75
C TYR A 202 -0.22 -16.97 -0.03
N GLY A 203 -0.19 -16.85 1.30
CA GLY A 203 -1.37 -16.63 2.11
C GLY A 203 -1.86 -15.20 1.92
N LEU A 204 -3.12 -15.05 1.53
CA LEU A 204 -3.88 -13.84 1.83
C LEU A 204 -3.99 -13.75 3.35
N ILE A 205 -3.37 -12.74 3.95
CA ILE A 205 -3.73 -12.27 5.30
C ILE A 205 -4.83 -11.23 5.13
#